data_AF-A0A411E8B6-F1
#
_entry.id   AF-A0A411E8B6-F1
#
_cell.length_a   1.000
_cell.length_b   1.000
_cell.length_c   1.000
_cell.angle_alpha   90.00
_cell.angle_beta   90.00
_cell.angle_gamma   90.00
#
_symmetry.space_group_name_H-M   'P 1'
#
loop_
_entity.id
_entity.type
_entity.pdbx_description
1 polymer ?
#
loop_
_entity_poly.entity_id
_entity_poly.type
_entity_poly.pdbx_seq_one_letter_code
_entity_poly.pdbx_strand_id
1 'polypeptide(L)'
;MNIIKLPLRVPVLVWNVLTTTFFWTTTMRMLLKPEISGWGIFNFGGEGLKGDYWLPPLIVFLALLVFYLEGRGKFRTIYHIMIISWNLLITGAVVYGNFHSSTQVSFDTWGVNISFIWLLVPFILFLILTVALVVQEKNGKHLIPCYEWSKINWKPLVIAILLFPVALLFFRLGEGFNWLIKIAVGATIIQWILLTEVLGRPYKKK
;
A
#
# COMPACT_ATOMS: atom_id res chain seq x y z
N MET A 1 -19.26 -10.18 -30.25
CA MET A 1 -18.96 -8.95 -29.47
C MET A 1 -17.63 -9.15 -28.75
N ASN A 2 -16.55 -8.56 -29.25
CA ASN A 2 -15.22 -8.68 -28.64
C ASN A 2 -15.19 -7.84 -27.36
N ILE A 3 -15.43 -8.48 -26.22
CA ILE A 3 -15.25 -7.86 -24.91
C ILE A 3 -13.76 -7.52 -24.82
N ILE A 4 -13.44 -6.23 -24.88
CA ILE A 4 -12.09 -5.72 -24.63
C ILE A 4 -11.69 -6.25 -23.26
N LYS A 5 -10.75 -7.21 -23.23
CA LYS A 5 -10.18 -7.75 -21.99
C LYS A 5 -9.23 -6.69 -21.44
N LEU A 6 -9.78 -5.66 -20.80
CA LEU A 6 -8.97 -4.72 -20.03
C LEU A 6 -8.17 -5.52 -19.00
N PRO A 7 -6.84 -5.34 -18.92
CA PRO A 7 -6.03 -6.03 -17.94
C PRO A 7 -6.32 -5.45 -16.55
N LEU A 8 -7.38 -5.95 -15.88
CA LEU A 8 -7.87 -5.48 -14.57
C LEU A 8 -6.82 -5.59 -13.46
N ARG A 9 -5.85 -6.48 -13.64
CA ARG A 9 -4.83 -6.76 -12.65
C ARG A 9 -3.93 -5.57 -12.37
N VAL A 10 -3.43 -4.89 -13.41
CA VAL A 10 -2.52 -3.75 -13.24
C VAL A 10 -3.14 -2.61 -12.42
N PRO A 11 -4.33 -2.08 -12.76
CA PRO A 11 -4.92 -0.99 -11.99
C PRO A 11 -5.25 -1.42 -10.56
N VAL A 12 -5.75 -2.65 -10.33
CA VAL A 12 -6.01 -3.15 -8.97
C VAL A 12 -4.71 -3.21 -8.15
N LEU A 13 -3.61 -3.68 -8.72
CA LEU A 13 -2.34 -3.73 -7.99
C LEU A 13 -1.78 -2.35 -7.70
N VAL A 14 -1.82 -1.44 -8.67
CA VAL A 14 -1.41 -0.04 -8.45
C VAL A 14 -2.22 0.56 -7.31
N TRP A 15 -3.54 0.34 -7.28
CA TRP A 15 -4.39 0.79 -6.19
C TRP A 15 -4.02 0.20 -4.83
N ASN A 16 -3.71 -1.10 -4.77
CA ASN A 16 -3.24 -1.73 -3.54
C ASN A 16 -1.90 -1.17 -3.09
N VAL A 17 -0.98 -0.86 -4.01
CA VAL A 17 0.30 -0.20 -3.67
C VAL A 17 0.02 1.17 -3.07
N LEU A 18 -0.84 1.98 -3.70
CA LEU A 18 -1.19 3.32 -3.23
C LEU A 18 -1.82 3.31 -1.83
N THR A 19 -2.82 2.44 -1.61
CA THR A 19 -3.53 2.37 -0.31
C THR A 19 -2.65 1.84 0.81
N THR A 20 -1.69 0.95 0.52
CA THR A 20 -0.74 0.44 1.51
C THR A 20 0.47 1.36 1.73
N THR A 21 0.75 2.29 0.79
CA THR A 21 1.82 3.28 0.90
C THR A 21 1.68 4.11 2.18
N PHE A 22 0.45 4.50 2.55
CA PHE A 22 0.19 5.24 3.78
C PHE A 22 0.79 4.51 5.00
N PHE A 23 0.50 3.22 5.16
CA PHE A 23 0.98 2.42 6.29
C PHE A 23 2.48 2.21 6.27
N TRP A 24 3.09 2.08 5.09
CA TRP A 24 4.54 2.05 4.95
C TRP A 24 5.19 3.37 5.40
N THR A 25 4.70 4.49 4.89
CA THR A 25 5.24 5.81 5.25
C THR A 25 5.08 6.11 6.74
N THR A 26 3.94 5.75 7.33
CA THR A 26 3.70 5.86 8.78
C THR A 26 4.67 4.98 9.56
N THR A 27 4.86 3.72 9.16
CA THR A 27 5.85 2.82 9.79
C THR A 27 7.27 3.40 9.75
N MET A 28 7.70 3.90 8.59
CA MET A 28 9.03 4.51 8.45
C MET A 28 9.16 5.77 9.29
N ARG A 29 8.13 6.63 9.37
CA ARG A 29 8.15 7.83 10.21
C ARG A 29 8.21 7.49 11.69
N MET A 30 7.47 6.48 12.15
CA MET A 30 7.55 6.02 13.54
C MET A 30 8.95 5.52 13.91
N LEU A 31 9.66 4.88 12.97
CA LEU A 31 11.01 4.37 13.19
C LEU A 31 12.09 5.44 13.08
N LEU A 32 11.97 6.37 12.11
CA LEU A 32 13.03 7.30 11.73
C LEU A 32 12.84 8.70 12.31
N LYS A 33 11.61 9.07 12.66
CA LYS A 33 11.21 10.41 13.14
C LYS A 33 9.95 10.34 14.03
N PRO A 34 9.99 9.58 15.14
CA PRO A 34 8.81 9.34 15.99
C PRO A 34 8.16 10.62 16.53
N GLU A 35 8.96 11.66 16.79
CA GLU A 35 8.55 12.92 17.42
C GLU A 35 7.57 13.76 16.60
N ILE A 36 7.44 13.51 15.30
CA ILE A 36 6.46 14.19 14.43
C ILE A 36 5.44 13.20 13.84
N SER A 37 5.40 11.96 14.34
CA SER A 37 4.65 10.86 13.72
C SER A 37 3.39 10.50 14.52
N GLY A 38 2.45 11.44 14.57
CA GLY A 38 1.07 11.15 14.99
C GLY A 38 0.31 10.41 13.88
N TRP A 39 -0.47 9.40 14.26
CA TRP A 39 -1.39 8.72 13.35
C TRP A 39 -2.63 8.24 14.10
N GLY A 40 -3.75 8.12 13.38
CA GLY A 40 -5.00 7.65 13.96
C GLY A 40 -5.95 7.13 12.88
N ILE A 41 -6.65 6.04 13.19
CA ILE A 41 -7.69 5.44 12.38
C ILE A 41 -8.81 5.02 13.34
N PHE A 42 -9.94 5.74 13.28
CA PHE A 42 -11.04 5.59 14.23
C PHE A 42 -10.57 5.78 15.67
N ASN A 43 -10.77 4.76 16.53
CA ASN A 43 -10.37 4.76 17.93
C ASN A 43 -8.95 4.22 18.15
N PHE A 44 -8.27 3.79 17.09
CA PHE A 44 -6.87 3.37 17.16
C PHE A 44 -5.98 4.54 16.79
N GLY A 45 -4.84 4.65 17.46
CA GLY A 45 -3.89 5.70 17.15
C GLY A 45 -2.66 5.67 18.03
N GLY A 46 -1.74 6.56 17.72
CA GLY A 46 -0.48 6.66 18.43
C GLY A 46 0.37 7.82 17.97
N GLU A 47 1.44 8.04 18.71
CA GLU A 47 2.47 9.03 18.41
C GLU A 47 3.83 8.36 18.54
N GLY A 48 4.57 8.31 17.43
CA GLY A 48 5.84 7.57 17.39
C GLY A 48 5.65 6.11 17.78
N LEU A 49 6.33 5.68 18.85
CA LEU A 49 6.23 4.31 19.38
C LEU A 49 5.25 4.17 20.56
N LYS A 50 4.41 5.18 20.81
CA LYS A 50 3.36 5.15 21.84
C LYS A 50 1.99 4.83 21.21
N GLY A 51 1.07 4.27 22.01
CA GLY A 51 -0.26 3.85 21.54
C GLY A 51 -0.22 2.53 20.77
N ASP A 52 -1.04 2.42 19.72
CA ASP A 52 -1.21 1.19 18.92
C ASP A 52 -0.11 0.97 17.87
N TYR A 53 1.14 1.28 18.20
CA TYR A 53 2.27 1.36 17.25
C TYR A 53 2.53 0.08 16.43
N TRP A 54 1.99 -1.05 16.85
CA TRP A 54 2.12 -2.33 16.15
C TRP A 54 1.27 -2.40 14.88
N LEU A 55 0.22 -1.60 14.76
CA LEU A 55 -0.78 -1.72 13.69
C LEU A 55 -0.22 -1.35 12.29
N PRO A 56 0.46 -0.20 12.08
CA PRO A 56 1.02 0.10 10.76
C PRO A 56 2.06 -0.94 10.28
N PRO A 57 3.04 -1.39 11.09
CA PRO A 57 3.95 -2.46 10.72
C PRO A 57 3.24 -3.78 10.38
N LEU A 58 2.20 -4.15 11.12
CA LEU A 58 1.42 -5.36 10.84
C LEU A 58 0.74 -5.29 9.46
N ILE A 59 0.14 -4.15 9.13
CA ILE A 59 -0.51 -3.93 7.83
C ILE A 59 0.52 -3.97 6.70
N VAL A 60 1.71 -3.40 6.91
CA VAL A 60 2.83 -3.50 5.96
C VAL A 60 3.21 -4.96 5.71
N PHE A 61 3.32 -5.77 6.77
CA PHE A 61 3.63 -7.20 6.64
C PHE A 61 2.56 -7.95 5.86
N LEU A 62 1.28 -7.72 6.16
CA LEU A 62 0.16 -8.29 5.42
C LEU A 62 0.16 -7.86 3.94
N ALA A 63 0.48 -6.60 3.65
CA ALA A 63 0.58 -6.09 2.29
C ALA A 63 1.72 -6.77 1.51
N LEU A 64 2.91 -6.91 2.11
CA LEU A 64 4.02 -7.65 1.50
C LEU A 64 3.63 -9.11 1.21
N LEU A 65 2.88 -9.76 2.11
CA LEU A 65 2.35 -11.09 1.88
C LEU A 65 1.37 -11.13 0.70
N VAL A 66 0.46 -10.16 0.56
CA VAL A 66 -0.45 -10.05 -0.59
C VAL A 66 0.34 -9.93 -1.90
N PHE A 67 1.33 -9.03 -1.96
CA PHE A 67 2.16 -8.84 -3.15
C PHE A 67 3.03 -10.05 -3.45
N TYR A 68 3.50 -10.77 -2.43
CA TYR A 68 4.21 -12.02 -2.62
C TYR A 68 3.32 -13.10 -3.22
N LEU A 69 2.09 -13.28 -2.71
CA LEU A 69 1.14 -14.29 -3.20
C LEU A 69 0.57 -13.98 -4.59
N GLU A 70 0.60 -12.72 -5.01
CA GLU A 70 0.15 -12.23 -6.32
C GLU A 70 0.73 -13.01 -7.51
N GLY A 71 1.96 -13.51 -7.37
CA GLY A 71 2.68 -14.28 -8.37
C GLY A 71 2.80 -15.79 -8.07
N ARG A 72 2.15 -16.29 -7.01
CA ARG A 72 2.25 -17.69 -6.55
C ARG A 72 0.93 -18.42 -6.77
N GLY A 73 0.74 -18.95 -7.97
CA GLY A 73 -0.52 -19.58 -8.40
C GLY A 73 -1.12 -20.63 -7.44
N LYS A 74 -0.30 -21.38 -6.68
CA LYS A 74 -0.80 -22.42 -5.75
C LYS A 74 -1.74 -21.88 -4.66
N PHE A 75 -1.52 -20.66 -4.17
CA PHE A 75 -2.35 -20.07 -3.11
C PHE A 75 -3.23 -18.93 -3.63
N ARG A 76 -3.70 -19.07 -4.87
CA ARG A 76 -4.49 -18.01 -5.51
C ARG A 76 -5.76 -17.66 -4.72
N THR A 77 -6.42 -18.67 -4.15
CA THR A 77 -7.60 -18.46 -3.31
C THR A 77 -7.29 -17.60 -2.08
N ILE A 78 -6.13 -17.82 -1.42
CA ILE A 78 -5.72 -17.00 -0.28
C ILE A 78 -5.47 -15.57 -0.72
N TYR A 79 -4.73 -15.37 -1.83
CA TYR A 79 -4.53 -14.05 -2.42
C TYR A 79 -5.86 -13.33 -2.72
N HIS A 80 -6.84 -14.03 -3.32
CA HIS A 80 -8.16 -13.49 -3.61
C HIS A 80 -8.93 -13.08 -2.35
N ILE A 81 -8.89 -13.91 -1.30
CA ILE A 81 -9.51 -13.57 -0.02
C ILE A 81 -8.85 -12.33 0.56
N MET A 82 -7.52 -12.30 0.65
CA MET A 82 -6.79 -11.17 1.24
C MET A 82 -7.01 -9.86 0.49
N ILE A 83 -6.96 -9.86 -0.85
CA ILE A 83 -7.13 -8.63 -1.64
C ILE A 83 -8.57 -8.09 -1.57
N ILE A 84 -9.58 -8.98 -1.54
CA ILE A 84 -10.98 -8.58 -1.33
C ILE A 84 -11.15 -8.04 0.08
N SER A 85 -10.66 -8.76 1.10
CA SER A 85 -10.75 -8.33 2.50
C SER A 85 -10.08 -6.98 2.72
N TRP A 86 -8.91 -6.75 2.12
CA TRP A 86 -8.24 -5.45 2.18
C TRP A 86 -9.10 -4.35 1.59
N ASN A 87 -9.56 -4.51 0.34
CA ASN A 87 -10.36 -3.48 -0.35
C ASN A 87 -11.71 -3.25 0.33
N LEU A 88 -12.34 -4.29 0.88
CA LEU A 88 -13.56 -4.17 1.65
C LEU A 88 -13.32 -3.41 2.96
N LEU A 89 -12.24 -3.73 3.68
CA LEU A 89 -11.89 -3.06 4.95
C LEU A 89 -11.65 -1.58 4.73
N ILE A 90 -10.80 -1.21 3.77
CA ILE A 90 -10.49 0.20 3.52
C ILE A 90 -11.70 0.96 2.94
N THR A 91 -12.56 0.31 2.15
CA THR A 91 -13.79 0.93 1.65
C THR A 91 -14.78 1.14 2.79
N GLY A 92 -14.99 0.13 3.64
CA GLY A 92 -15.81 0.23 4.84
C GLY A 92 -15.30 1.32 5.79
N ALA A 93 -13.98 1.46 5.91
CA ALA A 93 -13.36 2.52 6.69
C ALA A 93 -13.69 3.93 6.14
N VAL A 94 -13.55 4.14 4.83
CA VAL A 94 -13.89 5.42 4.19
C VAL A 94 -15.39 5.71 4.29
N VAL A 95 -16.25 4.70 4.09
CA VAL A 95 -17.71 4.82 4.25
C VAL A 95 -18.08 5.19 5.68
N TYR A 96 -17.54 4.49 6.68
CA TYR A 96 -17.79 4.78 8.09
C TYR A 96 -17.31 6.19 8.46
N GLY A 97 -16.11 6.57 8.02
CA GLY A 97 -15.54 7.90 8.24
C GLY A 97 -16.43 9.02 7.66
N ASN A 98 -17.01 8.79 6.48
CA ASN A 98 -17.92 9.73 5.85
C ASN A 98 -19.25 9.92 6.62
N PHE A 99 -19.71 8.90 7.36
CA PHE A 99 -20.95 9.00 8.16
C PHE A 99 -20.73 9.61 9.55
N HIS A 100 -19.56 9.37 10.16
CA HIS A 100 -19.32 9.72 11.57
C HIS A 100 -18.49 10.97 11.75
N SER A 101 -17.78 11.42 10.71
CA SER A 101 -16.91 12.56 10.80
C SER A 101 -17.32 13.60 9.76
N SER A 102 -17.65 14.80 10.21
CA SER A 102 -17.66 16.00 9.35
C SER A 102 -16.23 16.43 8.96
N THR A 103 -15.24 15.57 9.24
CA THR A 103 -13.83 15.91 9.18
C THR A 103 -13.26 15.74 7.78
N GLN A 104 -12.15 16.40 7.54
CA GLN A 104 -11.36 16.25 6.33
C GLN A 104 -10.24 15.26 6.61
N VAL A 105 -9.87 14.45 5.62
CA VAL A 105 -8.61 13.71 5.65
C VAL A 105 -7.49 14.73 5.44
N SER A 106 -6.66 14.90 6.46
CA SER A 106 -5.51 15.79 6.41
C SER A 106 -4.21 15.04 6.13
N PHE A 107 -3.45 15.56 5.18
CA PHE A 107 -2.09 15.15 4.88
C PHE A 107 -1.15 16.31 5.21
N ASP A 108 -0.89 16.55 6.50
CA ASP A 108 -0.11 17.69 7.00
C ASP A 108 1.25 17.85 6.32
N THR A 109 1.93 16.74 6.02
CA THR A 109 3.21 16.74 5.31
C THR A 109 3.14 17.46 3.96
N TRP A 110 1.99 17.42 3.30
CA TRP A 110 1.75 18.04 2.00
C TRP A 110 0.86 19.28 2.09
N GLY A 111 0.29 19.59 3.26
CA GLY A 111 -0.67 20.67 3.45
C GLY A 111 -1.99 20.45 2.69
N VAL A 112 -2.36 19.19 2.45
CA VAL A 112 -3.53 18.84 1.65
C VAL A 112 -4.64 18.33 2.56
N ASN A 113 -5.81 18.94 2.47
CA ASN A 113 -7.02 18.49 3.14
C ASN A 113 -8.06 18.06 2.11
N ILE A 114 -8.54 16.82 2.20
CA ILE A 114 -9.52 16.25 1.26
C ILE A 114 -10.74 15.80 2.05
N SER A 115 -11.93 16.17 1.60
CA SER A 115 -13.17 15.63 2.20
C SER A 115 -13.29 14.13 1.91
N PHE A 116 -13.74 13.35 2.92
CA PHE A 116 -13.96 11.91 2.79
C PHE A 116 -14.86 11.53 1.60
N ILE A 117 -15.79 12.41 1.21
CA ILE A 117 -16.69 12.12 0.08
C ILE A 117 -15.94 11.92 -1.24
N TRP A 118 -14.83 12.62 -1.45
CA TRP A 118 -14.00 12.47 -2.64
C TRP A 118 -13.23 11.14 -2.65
N LEU A 119 -13.04 10.53 -1.48
CA LEU A 119 -12.41 9.21 -1.35
C LEU A 119 -13.41 8.07 -1.60
N LEU A 120 -14.72 8.27 -1.42
CA LEU A 120 -15.69 7.20 -1.62
C LEU A 120 -15.66 6.60 -3.03
N VAL A 121 -15.69 7.46 -4.05
CA VAL A 121 -15.77 7.05 -5.46
C VAL A 121 -14.61 6.12 -5.85
N PRO A 122 -13.32 6.49 -5.67
CA PRO A 122 -12.23 5.60 -6.04
C PRO A 122 -12.24 4.30 -5.22
N PHE A 123 -12.54 4.32 -3.93
CA PHE A 123 -12.55 3.11 -3.10
C PHE A 123 -13.63 2.11 -3.52
N ILE A 124 -14.86 2.58 -3.77
CA ILE A 124 -15.96 1.74 -4.29
C ILE A 124 -15.61 1.19 -5.66
N LEU A 125 -15.09 2.03 -6.56
CA LEU A 125 -14.67 1.62 -7.90
C LEU A 125 -13.63 0.49 -7.83
N PHE A 126 -12.57 0.65 -7.03
CA PHE A 126 -11.52 -0.34 -6.93
C PHE A 126 -11.93 -1.60 -6.17
N LEU A 127 -12.90 -1.54 -5.26
CA LEU A 127 -13.54 -2.72 -4.69
C LEU A 127 -14.26 -3.53 -5.79
N ILE A 128 -15.06 -2.87 -6.64
CA ILE A 128 -15.73 -3.51 -7.78
C ILE A 128 -14.71 -4.11 -8.75
N LEU A 129 -13.65 -3.36 -9.10
CA LEU A 129 -12.58 -3.87 -9.96
C LEU A 129 -11.85 -5.07 -9.36
N THR A 130 -11.65 -5.08 -8.04
CA THR A 130 -11.03 -6.20 -7.32
C THR A 130 -11.92 -7.44 -7.39
N VAL A 131 -13.24 -7.31 -7.16
CA VAL A 131 -14.19 -8.42 -7.31
C VAL A 131 -14.22 -8.91 -8.75
N ALA A 132 -14.28 -8.00 -9.72
CA ALA A 132 -14.27 -8.34 -11.15
C ALA A 132 -12.99 -9.09 -11.55
N LEU A 133 -11.82 -8.68 -11.04
CA LEU A 133 -10.55 -9.38 -11.22
C LEU A 133 -10.61 -10.82 -10.68
N VAL A 134 -11.08 -11.00 -9.45
CA VAL A 134 -11.19 -12.34 -8.83
C VAL A 134 -12.13 -13.26 -9.62
N VAL A 135 -13.29 -12.75 -10.05
CA VAL A 135 -14.24 -13.49 -10.89
C VAL A 135 -13.63 -13.83 -12.25
N GLN A 136 -12.91 -12.88 -12.86
CA GLN A 136 -12.25 -13.09 -14.15
C GLN A 136 -11.18 -14.19 -14.08
N GLU A 137 -10.40 -14.22 -13.01
CA GLU A 137 -9.36 -15.23 -12.78
C GLU A 137 -9.94 -16.60 -12.44
N LYS A 138 -10.98 -16.66 -11.60
CA LYS A 138 -11.67 -17.94 -11.28
C LYS A 138 -12.31 -18.59 -12.50
N ASN A 139 -12.79 -17.79 -13.44
CA ASN A 139 -13.37 -18.28 -14.70
C ASN A 139 -12.32 -18.72 -15.73
N GLY A 140 -11.03 -18.72 -15.39
CA GLY A 140 -9.95 -19.15 -16.29
C GLY A 140 -9.76 -18.26 -17.53
N LYS A 141 -10.33 -17.06 -17.55
CA LYS A 141 -10.32 -16.19 -18.74
C LYS A 141 -8.96 -15.54 -19.02
N HIS A 142 -8.03 -15.60 -18.08
CA HIS A 142 -6.71 -14.97 -18.10
C HIS A 142 -5.62 -15.87 -17.52
N LEU A 143 -4.41 -15.75 -18.07
CA LEU A 143 -3.23 -16.42 -17.55
C LEU A 143 -2.79 -15.77 -16.23
N ILE A 144 -2.73 -16.58 -15.19
CA ILE A 144 -2.16 -16.22 -13.90
C ILE A 144 -0.66 -16.53 -13.96
N PRO A 145 0.24 -15.60 -13.64
CA PRO A 145 1.65 -15.93 -13.59
C PRO A 145 1.93 -16.82 -12.40
N CYS A 146 2.81 -17.79 -12.64
CA CYS A 146 3.28 -18.73 -11.66
C CYS A 146 4.80 -18.61 -11.61
N TYR A 147 5.30 -17.83 -10.65
CA TYR A 147 6.73 -17.71 -10.40
C TYR A 147 7.15 -18.69 -9.30
N GLU A 148 8.38 -19.21 -9.37
CA GLU A 148 8.98 -20.07 -8.33
C GLU A 148 9.15 -19.34 -7.00
N TRP A 149 8.77 -19.98 -5.90
CA TRP A 149 8.76 -19.41 -4.53
C TRP A 149 10.06 -18.73 -4.10
N SER A 150 11.21 -19.26 -4.50
CA SER A 150 12.53 -18.72 -4.17
C SER A 150 12.93 -17.50 -5.00
N LYS A 151 12.22 -17.21 -6.11
CA LYS A 151 12.57 -16.09 -6.99
C LYS A 151 12.07 -14.77 -6.41
N ILE A 152 13.03 -13.91 -6.08
CA ILE A 152 12.86 -12.50 -5.74
C ILE A 152 13.68 -11.63 -6.68
N ASN A 153 13.28 -10.37 -6.83
CA ASN A 153 14.00 -9.42 -7.67
C ASN A 153 15.06 -8.65 -6.87
N TRP A 154 16.32 -9.05 -6.97
CA TRP A 154 17.41 -8.45 -6.20
C TRP A 154 17.72 -6.99 -6.57
N LYS A 155 17.52 -6.59 -7.82
CA LYS A 155 17.81 -5.20 -8.26
C LYS A 155 16.97 -4.15 -7.51
N PRO A 156 15.62 -4.20 -7.53
CA PRO A 156 14.81 -3.27 -6.76
C PRO A 156 15.00 -3.45 -5.26
N LEU A 157 15.37 -4.64 -4.77
CA LEU A 157 15.65 -4.86 -3.34
C LEU A 157 16.88 -4.07 -2.89
N VAL A 158 17.97 -4.15 -3.65
CA VAL A 158 19.20 -3.38 -3.35
C VAL A 158 18.91 -1.89 -3.39
N ILE A 159 18.18 -1.40 -4.39
CA ILE A 159 17.80 0.02 -4.48
C ILE A 159 16.92 0.42 -3.29
N ALA A 160 15.93 -0.39 -2.91
CA ALA A 160 15.07 -0.14 -1.75
C ALA A 160 15.87 -0.09 -0.44
N ILE A 161 16.87 -0.97 -0.28
CA ILE A 161 17.77 -0.96 0.88
C ILE A 161 18.63 0.31 0.88
N LEU A 162 19.16 0.73 -0.27
CA LEU A 162 19.97 1.95 -0.39
C LEU A 162 19.16 3.24 -0.20
N LEU A 163 17.85 3.23 -0.45
CA LEU A 163 16.96 4.36 -0.13
C LEU A 163 16.77 4.55 1.38
N PHE A 164 16.95 3.51 2.19
CA PHE A 164 16.80 3.61 3.65
C PHE A 164 17.79 4.58 4.30
N PRO A 165 19.12 4.49 4.10
CA PRO A 165 20.07 5.45 4.68
C PRO A 165 19.85 6.87 4.14
N VAL A 166 19.39 7.01 2.89
CA VAL A 166 19.00 8.30 2.32
C VAL A 166 17.82 8.88 3.09
N ALA A 167 16.73 8.13 3.27
CA ALA A 167 15.57 8.57 4.05
C ALA A 167 15.94 8.89 5.50
N LEU A 168 16.77 8.06 6.15
CA LEU A 168 17.27 8.29 7.50
C LEU A 168 18.04 9.62 7.61
N LEU A 169 18.93 9.91 6.66
CA LEU A 169 19.69 11.17 6.63
C LEU A 169 18.76 12.37 6.53
N PHE A 170 17.82 12.35 5.58
CA PHE A 170 16.87 13.44 5.37
C PHE A 170 15.90 13.64 6.55
N PHE A 171 15.42 12.55 7.17
CA PHE A 171 14.61 12.64 8.39
C PHE A 171 15.40 13.25 9.55
N ARG A 172 16.66 12.85 9.74
CA ARG A 172 17.50 13.39 10.83
C ARG A 172 17.79 14.88 10.67
N LEU A 173 18.06 15.34 9.45
CA LEU A 173 18.34 16.75 9.17
C LEU A 173 17.07 17.61 9.06
N GLY A 174 15.92 16.99 8.86
CA GLY A 174 14.64 17.67 8.73
C GLY A 174 14.03 18.06 10.08
N GLU A 175 13.38 19.21 10.11
CA GLU A 175 12.57 19.71 11.23
C GLU A 175 11.18 20.07 10.71
N GLY A 176 10.14 19.80 11.53
CA GLY A 176 8.74 20.05 11.16
C GLY A 176 8.33 19.35 9.85
N PHE A 177 7.67 20.08 8.95
CA PHE A 177 7.26 19.62 7.61
C PHE A 177 8.03 20.32 6.49
N ASN A 178 9.34 20.50 6.66
CA ASN A 178 10.20 21.15 5.67
C ASN A 178 10.44 20.28 4.41
N TRP A 179 11.18 20.83 3.44
CA TRP A 179 11.47 20.15 2.17
C TRP A 179 12.30 18.87 2.34
N LEU A 180 13.18 18.79 3.36
CA LEU A 180 13.97 17.60 3.67
C LEU A 180 13.06 16.43 4.06
N ILE A 181 12.04 16.69 4.90
CA ILE A 181 11.05 15.68 5.29
C ILE A 181 10.23 15.21 4.09
N LYS A 182 9.85 16.11 3.17
CA LYS A 182 9.14 15.74 1.93
C LYS A 182 9.98 14.82 1.04
N ILE A 183 11.29 15.08 0.93
CA ILE A 183 12.22 14.19 0.21
C ILE A 183 12.31 12.84 0.90
N ALA A 184 12.44 12.81 2.23
CA ALA A 184 12.51 11.57 2.99
C ALA A 184 11.24 10.71 2.78
N VAL A 185 10.06 11.33 2.87
CA VAL A 185 8.78 10.68 2.59
C VAL A 185 8.71 10.19 1.14
N GLY A 186 9.10 11.01 0.16
CA GLY A 186 9.18 10.60 -1.23
C GLY A 186 10.09 9.39 -1.45
N ALA A 187 11.27 9.36 -0.79
CA ALA A 187 12.17 8.22 -0.81
C ALA A 187 11.51 6.96 -0.22
N THR A 188 10.76 7.08 0.88
CA THR A 188 10.02 5.94 1.45
C THR A 188 8.88 5.45 0.56
N ILE A 189 8.22 6.33 -0.19
CA ILE A 189 7.19 5.94 -1.17
C ILE A 189 7.82 5.12 -2.29
N ILE A 190 8.94 5.60 -2.86
CA ILE A 190 9.69 4.87 -3.90
C ILE A 190 10.18 3.54 -3.34
N GLN A 191 10.70 3.53 -2.12
CA GLN A 191 11.13 2.33 -1.41
C GLN A 191 9.99 1.30 -1.31
N TRP A 192 8.78 1.72 -0.95
CA TRP A 192 7.61 0.83 -0.91
C TRP A 192 7.30 0.22 -2.28
N ILE A 193 7.20 1.05 -3.32
CA ILE A 193 6.93 0.60 -4.69
C ILE A 193 7.96 -0.46 -5.09
N LEU A 194 9.25 -0.22 -4.84
CA LEU A 194 10.31 -1.17 -5.13
C LEU A 194 10.15 -2.48 -4.35
N LEU A 195 9.84 -2.43 -3.04
CA LEU A 195 9.61 -3.63 -2.24
C LEU A 195 8.43 -4.47 -2.75
N THR A 196 7.35 -3.84 -3.22
CA THR A 196 6.24 -4.57 -3.84
C THR A 196 6.64 -5.25 -5.16
N GLU A 197 7.49 -4.60 -5.97
CA GLU A 197 8.06 -5.17 -7.19
C GLU A 197 9.07 -6.31 -6.92
N VAL A 198 9.82 -6.24 -5.81
CA VAL A 198 10.73 -7.32 -5.37
C VAL A 198 10.00 -8.65 -5.25
N LEU A 199 8.81 -8.61 -4.65
CA LEU A 199 8.04 -9.80 -4.28
C LEU A 199 7.07 -10.23 -5.39
N GLY A 200 6.42 -9.28 -6.07
CA GLY A 200 5.36 -9.59 -7.04
C GLY A 200 5.86 -9.97 -8.43
N ARG A 201 7.01 -9.44 -8.88
CA ARG A 201 7.44 -9.54 -10.29
C ARG A 201 8.93 -9.85 -10.44
N PRO A 202 9.38 -11.07 -10.10
CA PRO A 202 10.74 -11.48 -10.39
C PRO A 202 10.98 -11.45 -11.91
N TYR A 203 12.08 -10.81 -12.35
CA TYR A 203 12.43 -10.77 -13.77
C TYR A 203 12.53 -12.20 -14.32
N LYS A 204 11.92 -12.45 -15.49
CA LYS A 204 12.31 -13.59 -16.30
C LYS A 204 13.77 -13.37 -16.69
N LYS A 205 14.67 -14.28 -16.29
CA LYS A 205 15.99 -14.39 -16.94
C LYS A 205 15.69 -14.54 -18.44
N LYS A 206 16.11 -13.57 -19.24
CA LYS A 206 16.22 -13.74 -20.69
C LYS A 206 17.32 -14.76 -20.96
#